data_AF-A0A1G1H9Z0-F1
#
_entry.id   AF-A0A1G1H9Z0-F1
#
_cell.length_a   1.000
_cell.length_b   1.000
_cell.length_c   1.000
_cell.angle_alpha   90.00
_cell.angle_beta   90.00
_cell.angle_gamma   90.00
#
_symmetry.space_group_name_H-M   'P 1'
#
loop_
_entity.id
_entity.type
_entity.pdbx_description
1 polymer ?
#
loop_
_entity_poly.entity_id
_entity_poly.type
_entity_poly.pdbx_seq_one_letter_code
_entity_poly.pdbx_strand_id
1 'polypeptide(L)'
;MVETPVNLESEKKKNVRLAIGVASLGVIGFFCIYIVFFAIMFFSPFKVFQLFSFSFPSLSEDVVGLDDKLVIFSKTFDFKEATYEKPPREKMTMRIYNGQLLSNPEEVKPFASLYPAGNKIYFFEKGLYRTFDIKTWEEVKNAEIGANPKGAVGPDGIWVLSTIRKMPVLKLITEKETKEVPLPDEALEEEMRVCSSQLLCLGKELHLFWKNNDSLVWHKYNGKKWEEAEIFENTGEYKAIIFRNNIFLIQSMSFGDHLEIAVRSYNNYFWSEPKPLAISGISIRTVPAVFKGKLIIFQQGFFAEKYYLLNGDRLGGPYTISKPFPSYITIWKVLFIILSLKLLFFLFVFLVSLLIRRFKLKTWKIDSKEFEFASLFRRALAWIIDFLIVAIPATAPFYFILKEGFLLDNPFHYFGLFFYSMSVMFLGGFLYHSLLEGLWGKTIGKKICGIIVLKEDFSKCTVGRGFLRNLMWIVDGFFYYLVAAVAMAGTMKWQRLGDLVARTVVVRDKRR
;
A
#
# COMPACT_ATOMS: atom_id res chain seq x y z
N MET A 1 38.72 -27.45 -51.23
CA MET A 1 37.29 -27.08 -51.38
C MET A 1 37.24 -25.58 -51.58
N VAL A 2 36.86 -25.14 -52.78
CA VAL A 2 36.72 -23.72 -53.13
C VAL A 2 35.55 -23.17 -52.30
N GLU A 3 35.81 -22.28 -51.34
CA GLU A 3 34.75 -21.58 -50.61
C GLU A 3 33.95 -20.76 -51.62
N THR A 4 32.73 -21.19 -51.94
CA THR A 4 31.79 -20.40 -52.75
C THR A 4 31.56 -19.06 -52.04
N PRO A 5 31.77 -17.91 -52.70
CA PRO A 5 31.56 -16.61 -52.09
C PRO A 5 30.11 -16.53 -51.61
N VAL A 6 29.94 -16.24 -50.31
CA VAL A 6 28.62 -16.11 -49.70
C VAL A 6 27.84 -15.01 -50.44
N ASN A 7 26.72 -15.37 -51.06
CA ASN A 7 25.84 -14.39 -51.69
C ASN A 7 25.16 -13.55 -50.60
N LEU A 8 25.73 -12.35 -50.36
CA LEU A 8 25.30 -11.43 -49.31
C LEU A 8 23.85 -10.98 -49.49
N GLU A 9 23.36 -10.88 -50.74
CA GLU A 9 21.99 -10.44 -51.02
C GLU A 9 20.97 -11.53 -50.68
N SER A 10 21.29 -12.79 -50.97
CA SER A 10 20.49 -13.96 -50.59
C SER A 10 20.39 -14.08 -49.06
N GLU A 11 21.52 -13.96 -48.35
CA GLU A 11 21.53 -13.99 -46.89
C GLU A 11 20.82 -12.78 -46.26
N LYS A 12 20.88 -11.60 -46.87
CA LYS A 12 20.09 -10.44 -46.45
C LYS A 12 18.58 -10.73 -46.55
N LYS A 13 18.11 -11.28 -47.68
CA LYS A 13 16.70 -11.67 -47.86
C LYS A 13 16.26 -12.72 -46.83
N LYS A 14 17.12 -13.70 -46.54
CA LYS A 14 16.88 -14.74 -45.53
C LYS A 14 16.76 -14.16 -44.11
N ASN A 15 17.64 -13.24 -43.74
CA ASN A 15 17.62 -12.58 -42.43
C ASN A 15 16.37 -11.70 -42.26
N VAL A 16 15.92 -11.01 -43.30
CA VAL A 16 14.66 -10.26 -43.27
C VAL A 16 13.46 -11.20 -43.01
N ARG A 17 13.37 -12.34 -43.71
CA ARG A 17 12.31 -13.34 -43.46
C ARG A 17 12.37 -13.88 -42.03
N LEU A 18 13.56 -14.17 -41.51
CA LEU A 18 13.75 -14.61 -40.14
C LEU A 18 13.31 -13.54 -39.13
N ALA A 19 13.63 -12.27 -39.37
CA ALA A 19 13.22 -11.16 -38.52
C ALA A 19 11.69 -11.02 -38.47
N ILE A 20 11.01 -11.13 -39.62
CA ILE A 20 9.54 -11.13 -39.69
C ILE A 20 8.95 -12.30 -38.90
N GLY A 21 9.53 -13.50 -39.00
CA GLY A 21 9.10 -14.66 -38.23
C GLY A 21 9.26 -14.47 -36.72
N VAL A 22 10.42 -13.97 -36.28
CA VAL A 22 10.68 -13.65 -34.85
C VAL A 22 9.73 -12.57 -34.35
N ALA A 23 9.51 -11.51 -35.14
CA ALA A 23 8.59 -10.44 -34.80
C ALA A 23 7.16 -10.98 -34.64
N SER A 24 6.69 -11.77 -35.60
CA SER A 24 5.34 -12.34 -35.59
C SER A 24 5.12 -13.23 -34.36
N LEU A 25 6.07 -14.12 -34.05
CA LEU A 25 6.01 -14.99 -32.86
C LEU A 25 6.00 -14.19 -31.57
N GLY A 26 6.85 -13.18 -31.45
CA GLY A 26 6.92 -12.34 -30.25
C GLY A 26 5.66 -11.50 -30.04
N VAL A 27 5.14 -10.89 -31.11
CA VAL A 27 3.89 -10.11 -31.06
C VAL A 27 2.73 -10.99 -30.68
N ILE A 28 2.55 -12.16 -31.32
CA ILE A 28 1.49 -13.12 -30.97
C ILE A 28 1.61 -13.55 -29.51
N GLY A 29 2.81 -13.90 -29.04
CA GLY A 29 3.04 -14.28 -27.65
C GLY A 29 2.68 -13.17 -26.65
N PHE A 30 3.09 -11.92 -26.94
CA PHE A 30 2.78 -10.76 -26.11
C PHE A 30 1.28 -10.45 -26.09
N PHE A 31 0.62 -10.48 -27.26
CA PHE A 31 -0.83 -10.29 -27.37
C PHE A 31 -1.59 -11.40 -26.66
N CYS A 32 -1.19 -12.66 -26.76
CA CYS A 32 -1.83 -13.76 -26.03
C CYS A 32 -1.76 -13.52 -24.51
N ILE A 33 -0.61 -13.09 -23.97
CA ILE A 33 -0.49 -12.75 -22.55
C ILE A 33 -1.42 -11.60 -22.19
N TYR A 34 -1.47 -10.55 -23.00
CA TYR A 34 -2.33 -9.39 -22.76
C TYR A 34 -3.82 -9.75 -22.85
N ILE A 35 -4.22 -10.56 -23.83
CA ILE A 35 -5.59 -11.06 -23.99
C ILE A 35 -5.98 -11.92 -22.79
N VAL A 36 -5.10 -12.83 -22.34
CA VAL A 36 -5.38 -13.65 -21.15
C VAL A 36 -5.52 -12.77 -19.91
N PHE A 37 -4.60 -11.82 -19.71
CA PHE A 37 -4.66 -10.89 -18.58
C PHE A 37 -5.94 -10.02 -18.61
N PHE A 38 -6.26 -9.46 -19.77
CA PHE A 38 -7.46 -8.65 -19.99
C PHE A 38 -8.73 -9.47 -19.85
N ALA A 39 -8.76 -10.71 -20.35
CA ALA A 39 -9.88 -11.64 -20.17
C ALA A 39 -10.06 -11.98 -18.69
N ILE A 40 -8.98 -12.22 -17.93
CA ILE A 40 -9.06 -12.43 -16.49
C ILE A 40 -9.61 -11.18 -15.80
N MET A 41 -9.11 -9.98 -16.14
CA MET A 41 -9.63 -8.73 -15.58
C MET A 41 -11.09 -8.47 -15.95
N PHE A 42 -11.50 -8.77 -17.18
CA PHE A 42 -12.84 -8.48 -17.67
C PHE A 42 -13.85 -9.49 -17.15
N PHE A 43 -13.57 -10.81 -17.23
CA PHE A 43 -14.49 -11.87 -16.82
C PHE A 43 -14.37 -12.24 -15.33
N SER A 44 -13.28 -11.89 -14.66
CA SER A 44 -13.02 -12.29 -13.26
C SER A 44 -12.08 -11.32 -12.52
N PRO A 45 -12.38 -10.00 -12.46
CA PRO A 45 -11.49 -8.99 -11.88
C PRO A 45 -11.09 -9.34 -10.44
N PHE A 46 -12.03 -9.88 -9.66
CA PHE A 46 -11.82 -10.25 -8.27
C PHE A 46 -10.83 -11.40 -8.06
N LYS A 47 -10.64 -12.30 -9.05
CA LYS A 47 -9.63 -13.37 -8.97
C LYS A 47 -8.20 -12.81 -8.96
N VAL A 48 -7.97 -11.68 -9.63
CA VAL A 48 -6.68 -10.98 -9.59
C VAL A 48 -6.41 -10.48 -8.17
N PHE A 49 -7.40 -9.88 -7.51
CA PHE A 49 -7.27 -9.43 -6.12
C PHE A 49 -7.07 -10.60 -5.14
N GLN A 50 -7.66 -11.77 -5.39
CA GLN A 50 -7.42 -12.99 -4.60
C GLN A 50 -5.98 -13.50 -4.71
N LEU A 51 -5.41 -13.52 -5.93
CA LEU A 51 -4.01 -13.88 -6.19
C LEU A 51 -3.04 -13.05 -5.36
N PHE A 52 -3.38 -11.77 -5.21
CA PHE A 52 -2.55 -10.85 -4.46
C PHE A 52 -2.68 -10.99 -2.95
N SER A 53 -3.73 -11.65 -2.41
CA SER A 53 -3.95 -11.92 -0.97
C SER A 53 -3.57 -10.74 -0.05
N PHE A 54 -3.57 -9.51 -0.57
CA PHE A 54 -3.38 -8.33 0.23
C PHE A 54 -4.71 -8.21 0.95
N SER A 55 -4.76 -8.59 2.22
CA SER A 55 -5.77 -8.01 3.09
C SER A 55 -5.52 -6.51 2.98
N PHE A 56 -6.34 -5.81 2.20
CA PHE A 56 -6.27 -4.35 2.14
C PHE A 56 -6.25 -3.84 3.58
N PRO A 57 -5.45 -2.80 3.88
CA PRO A 57 -5.35 -2.27 5.23
C PRO A 57 -6.76 -2.02 5.77
N SER A 58 -7.11 -2.73 6.85
CA SER A 58 -8.43 -2.63 7.45
C SER A 58 -8.52 -1.27 8.12
N LEU A 59 -9.38 -0.38 7.64
CA LEU A 59 -9.54 0.92 8.27
C LEU A 59 -10.18 0.72 9.64
N SER A 60 -9.51 1.21 10.68
CA SER A 60 -10.01 1.12 12.05
C SER A 60 -11.26 1.97 12.18
N GLU A 61 -12.30 1.38 12.75
CA GLU A 61 -13.59 2.04 12.93
C GLU A 61 -13.75 2.67 14.32
N ASP A 62 -13.29 1.96 15.34
CA ASP A 62 -13.17 2.51 16.68
C ASP A 62 -12.19 1.65 17.49
N VAL A 63 -11.68 2.22 18.58
CA VAL A 63 -10.76 1.52 19.49
C VAL A 63 -11.20 1.78 20.92
N VAL A 64 -11.35 0.70 21.68
CA VAL A 64 -11.93 0.76 23.03
C VAL A 64 -11.06 0.00 24.01
N GLY A 65 -10.95 0.53 25.22
CA GLY A 65 -10.36 -0.14 26.37
C GLY A 65 -11.35 -1.03 27.10
N LEU A 66 -10.97 -2.28 27.38
CA LEU A 66 -11.76 -3.19 28.22
C LEU A 66 -10.84 -4.18 28.94
N ASP A 67 -10.94 -4.29 30.27
CA ASP A 67 -10.14 -5.19 31.12
C ASP A 67 -8.64 -5.26 30.74
N ASP A 68 -7.97 -4.10 30.75
CA ASP A 68 -6.55 -3.95 30.40
C ASP A 68 -6.16 -4.41 28.98
N LYS A 69 -7.15 -4.58 28.09
CA LYS A 69 -6.97 -4.90 26.67
C LYS A 69 -7.48 -3.75 25.81
N LEU A 70 -6.93 -3.65 24.60
CA LEU A 70 -7.50 -2.83 23.53
C LEU A 70 -8.29 -3.70 22.58
N VAL A 71 -9.53 -3.31 22.35
CA VAL A 71 -10.40 -3.91 21.35
C VAL A 71 -10.44 -2.96 20.15
N ILE A 72 -9.92 -3.42 19.02
CA ILE A 72 -9.79 -2.66 17.78
C ILE A 72 -10.84 -3.19 16.80
N PHE A 73 -11.78 -2.33 16.41
CA PHE A 73 -12.76 -2.63 15.38
C PHE A 73 -12.25 -2.11 14.03
N SER A 74 -12.41 -2.88 12.97
CA SER A 74 -11.96 -2.47 11.64
C SER A 74 -12.88 -3.01 10.55
N LYS A 75 -13.10 -2.19 9.52
CA LYS A 75 -13.79 -2.63 8.30
C LYS A 75 -12.80 -3.29 7.36
N THR A 76 -13.22 -4.43 6.83
CA THR A 76 -12.47 -5.23 5.87
C THR A 76 -13.37 -5.58 4.70
N PHE A 77 -12.76 -5.79 3.53
CA PHE A 77 -13.48 -6.27 2.34
C PHE A 77 -13.11 -7.72 2.09
N ASP A 78 -14.12 -8.58 2.00
CA ASP A 78 -13.93 -9.99 1.65
C ASP A 78 -14.09 -10.18 0.14
N PHE A 79 -12.97 -10.53 -0.49
CA PHE A 79 -12.90 -10.78 -1.93
C PHE A 79 -13.00 -12.26 -2.30
N LYS A 80 -13.09 -13.21 -1.34
CA LYS A 80 -13.05 -14.65 -1.63
C LYS A 80 -14.23 -15.12 -2.50
N GLU A 81 -15.41 -14.55 -2.30
CA GLU A 81 -16.62 -14.89 -3.06
C GLU A 81 -17.09 -13.77 -3.99
N ALA A 82 -16.26 -12.74 -4.20
CA ALA A 82 -16.67 -11.58 -4.98
C ALA A 82 -16.79 -11.90 -6.47
N THR A 83 -17.94 -11.58 -7.06
CA THR A 83 -18.24 -11.64 -8.50
C THR A 83 -18.91 -10.33 -8.94
N TYR A 84 -19.14 -10.13 -10.24
CA TYR A 84 -19.86 -8.94 -10.71
C TYR A 84 -21.29 -8.85 -10.14
N GLU A 85 -21.97 -9.99 -10.05
CA GLU A 85 -23.32 -10.08 -9.50
C GLU A 85 -23.35 -10.01 -7.97
N LYS A 86 -22.25 -10.38 -7.32
CA LYS A 86 -22.09 -10.40 -5.86
C LYS A 86 -20.83 -9.59 -5.48
N PRO A 87 -20.92 -8.25 -5.37
CA PRO A 87 -19.77 -7.41 -5.03
C PRO A 87 -19.15 -7.82 -3.68
N PRO A 88 -17.87 -7.47 -3.43
CA PRO A 88 -17.19 -7.81 -2.19
C PRO A 88 -17.98 -7.28 -1.00
N ARG A 89 -18.18 -8.15 -0.01
CA ARG A 89 -18.92 -7.79 1.20
C ARG A 89 -18.00 -7.05 2.15
N GLU A 90 -18.47 -5.91 2.62
CA GLU A 90 -17.88 -5.24 3.77
C GLU A 90 -18.18 -6.06 5.03
N LYS A 91 -17.14 -6.34 5.80
CA LYS A 91 -17.20 -7.09 7.04
C LYS A 91 -16.56 -6.28 8.15
N MET A 92 -17.27 -6.18 9.27
CA MET A 92 -16.71 -5.64 10.50
C MET A 92 -15.91 -6.74 11.20
N THR A 93 -14.68 -6.42 11.60
CA THR A 93 -13.80 -7.33 12.31
C THR A 93 -13.36 -6.74 13.63
N MET A 94 -13.12 -7.59 14.61
CA MET A 94 -12.62 -7.26 15.92
C MET A 94 -11.26 -7.93 16.14
N ARG A 95 -10.30 -7.18 16.67
CA ARG A 95 -9.00 -7.68 17.13
C ARG A 95 -8.76 -7.22 18.57
N ILE A 96 -8.16 -8.08 19.37
CA ILE A 96 -7.88 -7.81 20.78
C ILE A 96 -6.38 -7.78 21.00
N TYR A 97 -5.88 -6.69 21.57
CA TYR A 97 -4.48 -6.50 21.92
C TYR A 97 -4.30 -6.50 23.45
N ASN A 98 -3.45 -7.38 23.96
CA ASN A 98 -3.18 -7.52 25.40
C ASN A 98 -1.92 -6.77 25.88
N GLY A 99 -1.27 -5.99 25.00
CA GLY A 99 -0.01 -5.31 25.28
C GLY A 99 1.24 -6.03 24.78
N GLN A 100 1.10 -7.24 24.25
CA GLN A 100 2.20 -8.00 23.64
C GLN A 100 1.79 -8.59 22.29
N LEU A 101 0.60 -9.19 22.24
CA LEU A 101 0.09 -9.90 21.06
C LEU A 101 -1.26 -9.30 20.64
N LEU A 102 -1.42 -9.16 19.33
CA LEU A 102 -2.68 -8.83 18.67
C LEU A 102 -3.34 -10.13 18.20
N SER A 103 -4.59 -10.35 18.58
CA SER A 103 -5.35 -11.52 18.15
C SER A 103 -5.61 -11.51 16.64
N ASN A 104 -5.93 -12.69 16.08
CA ASN A 104 -6.47 -12.76 14.73
C ASN A 104 -7.82 -12.01 14.64
N PRO A 105 -8.15 -11.44 13.48
CA PRO A 105 -9.42 -10.77 13.28
C PRO A 105 -10.59 -11.75 13.34
N GLU A 106 -11.58 -11.43 14.16
CA GLU A 106 -12.84 -12.14 14.31
C GLU A 106 -13.97 -11.33 13.65
N GLU A 107 -14.82 -11.96 12.84
CA GLU A 107 -15.95 -11.28 12.20
C GLU A 107 -17.04 -10.97 13.24
N VAL A 108 -17.48 -9.72 13.30
CA VAL A 108 -18.54 -9.26 14.22
C VAL A 108 -19.67 -8.58 13.45
N LYS A 109 -20.86 -8.51 14.06
CA LYS A 109 -21.99 -7.77 13.47
C LYS A 109 -21.66 -6.27 13.38
N PRO A 110 -22.10 -5.56 12.33
CA PRO A 110 -21.90 -4.12 12.22
C PRO A 110 -22.66 -3.37 13.31
N PHE A 111 -22.26 -2.13 13.56
CA PHE A 111 -22.86 -1.24 14.55
C PHE A 111 -22.76 0.22 14.07
N ALA A 112 -23.69 1.07 14.54
CA ALA A 112 -23.71 2.49 14.19
C ALA A 112 -22.93 3.36 15.19
N SER A 113 -22.82 2.90 16.43
CA SER A 113 -21.94 3.47 17.45
C SER A 113 -21.67 2.44 18.54
N LEU A 114 -20.66 2.72 19.35
CA LEU A 114 -20.35 1.95 20.54
C LEU A 114 -20.06 2.84 21.74
N TYR A 115 -20.21 2.27 22.93
CA TYR A 115 -19.95 2.95 24.19
C TYR A 115 -19.39 1.97 25.23
N PRO A 116 -18.15 2.15 25.73
CA PRO A 116 -17.64 1.37 26.85
C PRO A 116 -18.27 1.82 28.17
N ALA A 117 -18.79 0.87 28.95
CA ALA A 117 -19.27 1.14 30.30
C ALA A 117 -19.02 -0.05 31.23
N GLY A 118 -18.28 0.19 32.32
CA GLY A 118 -17.85 -0.85 33.24
C GLY A 118 -16.97 -1.89 32.54
N ASN A 119 -17.37 -3.16 32.63
CA ASN A 119 -16.71 -4.30 31.99
C ASN A 119 -17.40 -4.75 30.69
N LYS A 120 -18.29 -3.93 30.12
CA LYS A 120 -19.00 -4.23 28.87
C LYS A 120 -18.82 -3.11 27.84
N ILE A 121 -18.89 -3.48 26.56
CA ILE A 121 -19.06 -2.54 25.44
C ILE A 121 -20.49 -2.66 24.93
N TYR A 122 -21.18 -1.53 24.84
CA TYR A 122 -22.52 -1.42 24.28
C TYR A 122 -22.41 -1.03 22.82
N PHE A 123 -23.10 -1.75 21.94
CA PHE A 123 -23.16 -1.49 20.50
C PHE A 123 -24.58 -1.14 20.11
N PHE A 124 -24.77 -0.04 19.41
CA PHE A 124 -26.08 0.45 19.04
C PHE A 124 -26.35 0.24 17.55
N GLU A 125 -27.52 -0.27 17.24
CA GLU A 125 -28.01 -0.47 15.88
C GLU A 125 -29.51 -0.15 15.83
N LYS A 126 -30.08 0.08 14.65
CA LYS A 126 -31.51 0.39 14.53
C LYS A 126 -32.34 -0.75 15.14
N GLY A 127 -33.17 -0.42 16.12
CA GLY A 127 -34.08 -1.35 16.78
C GLY A 127 -33.46 -2.26 17.84
N LEU A 128 -32.19 -2.13 18.19
CA LEU A 128 -31.53 -2.96 19.21
C LEU A 128 -30.24 -2.35 19.78
N TYR A 129 -29.80 -2.89 20.90
CA TYR A 129 -28.40 -2.76 21.33
C TYR A 129 -27.84 -4.13 21.71
N ARG A 130 -26.51 -4.27 21.61
CA ARG A 130 -25.78 -5.47 22.02
C ARG A 130 -24.78 -5.12 23.11
N THR A 131 -24.49 -6.05 23.99
CA THR A 131 -23.40 -5.91 24.95
C THR A 131 -22.37 -7.01 24.80
N PHE A 132 -21.10 -6.66 24.95
CA PHE A 132 -19.98 -7.59 24.88
C PHE A 132 -19.06 -7.46 26.10
N ASP A 133 -18.78 -8.56 26.77
CA ASP A 133 -17.91 -8.65 27.96
C ASP A 133 -16.62 -9.44 27.69
N ILE A 134 -16.10 -9.36 26.45
CA ILE A 134 -14.96 -10.15 25.93
C ILE A 134 -15.29 -11.62 25.65
N LYS A 135 -16.23 -12.22 26.38
CA LYS A 135 -16.54 -13.66 26.28
C LYS A 135 -17.90 -13.94 25.67
N THR A 136 -18.88 -13.10 25.97
CA THR A 136 -20.29 -13.32 25.68
C THR A 136 -20.90 -12.10 25.00
N TRP A 137 -21.88 -12.39 24.14
CA TRP A 137 -22.68 -11.39 23.47
C TRP A 137 -24.12 -11.51 23.95
N GLU A 138 -24.70 -10.40 24.39
CA GLU A 138 -26.12 -10.30 24.70
C GLU A 138 -26.76 -9.30 23.74
N GLU A 139 -27.98 -9.58 23.27
CA GLU A 139 -28.71 -8.72 22.35
C GLU A 139 -30.07 -8.37 22.95
N VAL A 140 -30.37 -7.07 23.01
CA VAL A 140 -31.63 -6.55 23.53
C VAL A 140 -32.31 -5.76 22.42
N LYS A 141 -33.49 -6.24 22.00
CA LYS A 141 -34.30 -5.54 20.99
C LYS A 141 -35.07 -4.41 21.65
N ASN A 142 -35.03 -3.24 21.02
CA ASN A 142 -35.80 -2.08 21.44
C ASN A 142 -36.20 -1.26 20.20
N ALA A 143 -37.47 -1.33 19.83
CA ALA A 143 -38.02 -0.65 18.66
C ALA A 143 -37.96 0.90 18.77
N GLU A 144 -37.78 1.43 19.97
CA GLU A 144 -37.64 2.87 20.22
C GLU A 144 -36.30 3.43 19.73
N ILE A 145 -35.32 2.55 19.45
CA ILE A 145 -34.03 2.92 18.86
C ILE A 145 -34.19 3.14 17.35
N GLY A 146 -34.14 4.39 16.93
CA GLY A 146 -34.26 4.82 15.54
C GLY A 146 -33.03 4.51 14.66
N ALA A 147 -32.97 5.17 13.50
CA ALA A 147 -31.84 5.02 12.57
C ALA A 147 -30.58 5.75 13.07
N ASN A 148 -29.40 5.25 12.68
CA ASN A 148 -28.07 5.80 13.03
C ASN A 148 -27.87 6.15 14.52
N PRO A 149 -28.18 5.24 15.46
CA PRO A 149 -28.15 5.57 16.88
C PRO A 149 -26.75 5.90 17.39
N LYS A 150 -26.69 6.89 18.29
CA LYS A 150 -25.53 7.29 19.09
C LYS A 150 -25.91 7.08 20.55
N GLY A 151 -25.29 6.11 21.19
CA GLY A 151 -25.63 5.73 22.56
C GLY A 151 -24.59 6.15 23.58
N ALA A 152 -25.03 6.40 24.81
CA ALA A 152 -24.19 6.54 25.98
C ALA A 152 -24.85 5.85 27.19
N VAL A 153 -24.05 5.25 28.04
CA VAL A 153 -24.54 4.54 29.23
C VAL A 153 -24.15 5.33 30.47
N GLY A 154 -25.15 5.68 31.27
CA GLY A 154 -25.00 6.40 32.53
C GLY A 154 -25.66 5.65 33.70
N PRO A 155 -25.61 6.20 34.92
CA PRO A 155 -26.21 5.59 36.11
C PRO A 155 -27.74 5.52 36.03
N ASP A 156 -28.37 6.44 35.29
CA ASP A 156 -29.83 6.49 35.16
C ASP A 156 -30.37 5.55 34.05
N GLY A 157 -29.49 5.00 33.22
CA GLY A 157 -29.85 4.12 32.11
C GLY A 157 -29.06 4.39 30.83
N ILE A 158 -29.64 3.98 29.71
CA ILE A 158 -29.03 4.06 28.39
C ILE A 158 -29.64 5.25 27.62
N TRP A 159 -28.81 6.23 27.32
CA TRP A 159 -29.16 7.37 26.49
C TRP A 159 -28.93 7.04 25.02
N VAL A 160 -29.89 7.32 24.16
CA VAL A 160 -29.79 7.06 22.73
C VAL A 160 -30.33 8.24 21.94
N LEU A 161 -29.45 8.88 21.19
CA LEU A 161 -29.80 9.83 20.14
C LEU A 161 -29.96 9.06 18.82
N SER A 162 -31.12 9.14 18.18
CA SER A 162 -31.39 8.43 16.93
C SER A 162 -32.38 9.17 16.05
N THR A 163 -32.47 8.81 14.77
CA THR A 163 -33.42 9.44 13.84
C THR A 163 -34.70 8.64 13.71
N ILE A 164 -35.84 9.27 13.99
CA ILE A 164 -37.18 8.68 13.83
C ILE A 164 -38.00 9.63 12.94
N ARG A 165 -38.58 9.11 11.84
CA ARG A 165 -39.35 9.91 10.87
C ARG A 165 -38.61 11.17 10.38
N LYS A 166 -37.29 11.05 10.15
CA LYS A 166 -36.35 12.12 9.74
C LYS A 166 -36.03 13.19 10.80
N MET A 167 -36.59 13.10 12.00
CA MET A 167 -36.26 13.99 13.11
C MET A 167 -35.28 13.33 14.08
N PRO A 168 -34.29 14.06 14.62
CA PRO A 168 -33.46 13.57 15.70
C PRO A 168 -34.29 13.49 16.99
N VAL A 169 -34.16 12.37 17.72
CA VAL A 169 -34.85 12.14 18.99
C VAL A 169 -33.85 11.58 20.00
N LEU A 170 -33.82 12.18 21.19
CA LEU A 170 -33.04 11.70 22.32
C LEU A 170 -33.95 10.96 23.30
N LYS A 171 -33.61 9.71 23.60
CA LYS A 171 -34.36 8.87 24.56
C LYS A 171 -33.46 8.35 25.66
N LEU A 172 -33.99 8.30 26.87
CA LEU A 172 -33.44 7.58 28.02
C LEU A 172 -34.19 6.26 28.19
N ILE A 173 -33.50 5.16 27.97
CA ILE A 173 -34.01 3.80 28.13
C ILE A 173 -33.61 3.32 29.53
N THR A 174 -34.60 3.05 30.37
CA THR A 174 -34.44 2.46 31.70
C THR A 174 -35.03 1.05 31.74
N GLU A 175 -34.84 0.31 32.83
CA GLU A 175 -35.46 -1.02 32.98
C GLU A 175 -36.99 -0.98 32.97
N LYS A 176 -37.60 0.15 33.38
CA LYS A 176 -39.04 0.28 33.56
C LYS A 176 -39.74 0.94 32.37
N GLU A 177 -39.10 1.95 31.78
CA GLU A 177 -39.71 2.80 30.77
C GLU A 177 -38.66 3.46 29.87
N THR A 178 -39.11 3.92 28.69
CA THR A 178 -38.33 4.78 27.80
C THR A 178 -38.88 6.19 27.85
N LYS A 179 -38.06 7.18 28.20
CA LYS A 179 -38.44 8.59 28.28
C LYS A 179 -37.81 9.36 27.13
N GLU A 180 -38.59 10.20 26.47
CA GLU A 180 -38.06 11.19 25.54
C GLU A 180 -37.52 12.39 26.31
N VAL A 181 -36.35 12.87 25.90
CA VAL A 181 -35.69 14.02 26.51
C VAL A 181 -35.57 15.11 25.45
N PRO A 182 -35.99 16.35 25.74
CA PRO A 182 -35.93 17.43 24.77
C PRO A 182 -34.48 17.65 24.33
N LEU A 183 -34.28 17.90 23.04
CA LEU A 183 -32.99 18.33 22.50
C LEU A 183 -32.81 19.83 22.74
N PRO A 184 -31.56 20.35 22.74
CA PRO A 184 -31.31 21.79 22.72
C PRO A 184 -31.98 22.43 21.49
N ASP A 185 -32.57 23.62 21.65
CA ASP A 185 -33.30 24.30 20.55
C ASP A 185 -32.43 24.51 19.30
N GLU A 186 -31.15 24.83 19.51
CA GLU A 186 -30.12 25.00 18.47
C GLU A 186 -29.84 23.71 17.67
N ALA A 187 -30.09 22.53 18.25
CA ALA A 187 -29.88 21.23 17.60
C ALA A 187 -31.09 20.79 16.74
N LEU A 188 -32.19 21.56 16.75
CA LEU A 188 -33.45 21.26 16.08
C LEU A 188 -33.70 22.14 14.84
N GLU A 189 -32.83 23.10 14.54
CA GLU A 189 -32.96 23.97 13.36
C GLU A 189 -32.77 23.17 12.06
N GLU A 190 -33.79 23.15 11.18
CA GLU A 190 -33.80 22.36 9.93
C GLU A 190 -32.68 22.73 8.95
N GLU A 191 -32.09 23.92 9.06
CA GLU A 191 -30.99 24.39 8.21
C GLU A 191 -29.61 23.85 8.66
N MET A 192 -29.48 23.38 9.90
CA MET A 192 -28.22 22.86 10.43
C MET A 192 -28.03 21.38 10.06
N ARG A 193 -27.26 21.12 9.00
CA ARG A 193 -26.85 19.75 8.64
C ARG A 193 -25.85 19.21 9.68
N VAL A 194 -26.34 18.40 10.62
CA VAL A 194 -25.49 17.66 11.56
C VAL A 194 -24.67 16.61 10.82
N CYS A 195 -23.35 16.77 10.82
CA CYS A 195 -22.40 15.88 10.15
C CYS A 195 -22.02 14.69 11.03
N SER A 196 -21.83 14.91 12.33
CA SER A 196 -21.57 13.85 13.31
C SER A 196 -22.01 14.26 14.71
N SER A 197 -22.28 13.26 15.56
CA SER A 197 -22.62 13.49 16.96
C SER A 197 -22.08 12.38 17.86
N GLN A 198 -21.85 12.71 19.13
CA GLN A 198 -21.37 11.81 20.18
C GLN A 198 -22.04 12.16 21.50
N LEU A 199 -22.48 11.13 22.23
CA LEU A 199 -22.97 11.25 23.60
C LEU A 199 -21.91 10.73 24.58
N LEU A 200 -21.84 11.35 25.76
CA LEU A 200 -21.03 10.92 26.89
C LEU A 200 -21.80 11.10 28.20
N CYS A 201 -21.65 10.18 29.15
CA CYS A 201 -22.26 10.29 30.47
C CYS A 201 -21.19 10.44 31.55
N LEU A 202 -21.13 11.59 32.22
CA LEU A 202 -20.24 11.86 33.33
C LEU A 202 -21.06 11.99 34.62
N GLY A 203 -21.04 10.95 35.46
CA GLY A 203 -21.96 10.88 36.59
C GLY A 203 -23.41 10.91 36.10
N LYS A 204 -24.23 11.83 36.62
CA LYS A 204 -25.63 12.03 36.19
C LYS A 204 -25.77 13.04 35.05
N GLU A 205 -24.67 13.61 34.58
CA GLU A 205 -24.66 14.62 33.53
C GLU A 205 -24.53 13.93 32.17
N LEU A 206 -25.34 14.37 31.21
CA LEU A 206 -25.23 13.95 29.82
C LEU A 206 -24.55 15.06 29.03
N HIS A 207 -23.56 14.68 28.23
CA HIS A 207 -22.83 15.59 27.36
C HIS A 207 -23.11 15.21 25.91
N LEU A 208 -23.56 16.18 25.12
CA LEU A 208 -23.83 16.03 23.70
C LEU A 208 -22.82 16.86 22.92
N PHE A 209 -22.03 16.19 22.09
CA PHE A 209 -21.22 16.83 21.06
C PHE A 209 -21.90 16.64 19.73
N TRP A 210 -22.04 17.70 18.96
CA TRP A 210 -22.48 17.61 17.57
C TRP A 210 -21.70 18.60 16.72
N LYS A 211 -21.47 18.21 15.48
CA LYS A 211 -20.64 18.93 14.54
C LYS A 211 -21.46 19.28 13.30
N ASN A 212 -21.37 20.53 12.86
CA ASN A 212 -21.89 20.99 11.57
C ASN A 212 -20.70 21.29 10.62
N ASN A 213 -20.91 22.06 9.56
CA ASN A 213 -19.85 22.39 8.60
C ASN A 213 -18.84 23.43 9.13
N ASP A 214 -19.18 24.21 10.17
CA ASP A 214 -18.46 25.43 10.56
C ASP A 214 -17.99 25.42 12.03
N SER A 215 -18.62 24.62 12.90
CA SER A 215 -18.34 24.53 14.33
C SER A 215 -18.56 23.12 14.92
N LEU A 216 -17.89 22.85 16.03
CA LEU A 216 -18.19 21.75 16.94
C LEU A 216 -18.86 22.35 18.18
N VAL A 217 -20.07 21.89 18.51
CA VAL A 217 -20.84 22.42 19.63
C VAL A 217 -20.97 21.36 20.71
N TRP A 218 -20.80 21.78 21.96
CA TRP A 218 -20.98 20.95 23.14
C TRP A 218 -22.08 21.50 24.03
N HIS A 219 -23.00 20.61 24.41
CA HIS A 219 -24.02 20.90 25.40
C HIS A 219 -23.89 19.95 26.59
N LYS A 220 -24.22 20.48 27.77
CA LYS A 220 -24.32 19.73 29.02
C LYS A 220 -25.77 19.71 29.51
N TYR A 221 -26.28 18.53 29.83
CA TYR A 221 -27.61 18.32 30.41
C TYR A 221 -27.47 17.84 31.85
N ASN A 222 -28.00 18.60 32.80
CA ASN A 222 -27.90 18.33 34.24
C ASN A 222 -29.03 17.45 34.79
N GLY A 223 -29.82 16.82 33.92
CA GLY A 223 -30.99 16.02 34.30
C GLY A 223 -32.31 16.79 34.27
N LYS A 224 -32.29 18.12 34.20
CA LYS A 224 -33.49 18.98 34.10
C LYS A 224 -33.50 19.87 32.87
N LYS A 225 -32.37 20.51 32.56
CA LYS A 225 -32.24 21.43 31.43
C LYS A 225 -30.86 21.32 30.78
N TRP A 226 -30.78 21.74 29.53
CA TRP A 226 -29.51 22.01 28.86
C TRP A 226 -28.91 23.32 29.39
N GLU A 227 -27.60 23.29 29.62
CA GLU A 227 -26.80 24.46 29.93
C GLU A 227 -26.38 25.18 28.64
N GLU A 228 -25.81 26.37 28.79
CA GLU A 228 -25.32 27.17 27.67
C GLU A 228 -24.29 26.38 26.85
N ALA A 229 -24.41 26.46 25.53
CA ALA A 229 -23.54 25.72 24.62
C ALA A 229 -22.14 26.34 24.59
N GLU A 230 -21.12 25.50 24.53
CA GLU A 230 -19.77 25.95 24.20
C GLU A 230 -19.43 25.57 22.77
N ILE A 231 -18.91 26.53 22.02
CA ILE A 231 -18.61 26.39 20.60
C ILE A 231 -17.09 26.31 20.43
N PHE A 232 -16.64 25.25 19.76
CA PHE A 232 -15.24 25.05 19.39
C PHE A 232 -15.07 25.22 17.87
N GLU A 233 -13.88 25.68 17.49
CA GLU A 233 -13.46 25.78 16.09
C GLU A 233 -13.56 24.44 15.36
N ASN A 234 -14.16 24.43 14.17
CA ASN A 234 -14.25 23.24 13.33
C ASN A 234 -13.06 23.14 12.38
N THR A 235 -12.18 22.20 12.65
CA THR A 235 -10.94 22.03 11.89
C THR A 235 -10.69 20.60 11.42
N GLY A 236 -11.54 19.63 11.81
CA GLY A 236 -11.40 18.24 11.35
C GLY A 236 -12.17 17.21 12.17
N GLU A 237 -11.64 15.99 12.26
CA GLU A 237 -12.23 14.92 13.07
C GLU A 237 -12.15 15.24 14.57
N TYR A 238 -13.12 14.77 15.34
CA TYR A 238 -13.11 14.87 16.80
C TYR A 238 -13.53 13.57 17.46
N LYS A 239 -13.07 13.35 18.68
CA LYS A 239 -13.57 12.29 19.57
C LYS A 239 -13.36 12.72 21.01
N ALA A 240 -14.40 12.56 21.83
CA ALA A 240 -14.32 12.79 23.26
C ALA A 240 -14.32 11.46 24.04
N ILE A 241 -13.64 11.42 25.18
CA ILE A 241 -13.60 10.27 26.09
C ILE A 241 -13.65 10.75 27.54
N ILE A 242 -14.25 9.95 28.41
CA ILE A 242 -14.22 10.19 29.86
C ILE A 242 -13.06 9.40 30.46
N PHE A 243 -12.24 10.08 31.26
CA PHE A 243 -11.18 9.45 32.03
C PHE A 243 -11.01 10.14 33.38
N ARG A 244 -11.05 9.36 34.47
CA ARG A 244 -10.89 9.85 35.87
C ARG A 244 -11.74 11.09 36.17
N ASN A 245 -13.03 11.04 35.85
CA ASN A 245 -14.00 12.11 36.09
C ASN A 245 -13.74 13.44 35.33
N ASN A 246 -12.98 13.38 34.24
CA ASN A 246 -12.76 14.50 33.32
C ASN A 246 -13.14 14.06 31.89
N ILE A 247 -13.55 15.01 31.06
CA ILE A 247 -13.76 14.76 29.63
C ILE A 247 -12.51 15.23 28.89
N PHE A 248 -11.94 14.35 28.07
CA PHE A 248 -10.86 14.69 27.15
C PHE A 248 -11.43 14.74 25.74
N LEU A 249 -11.30 15.90 25.10
CA LEU A 249 -11.71 16.12 23.73
C LEU A 249 -10.46 16.15 22.85
N ILE A 250 -10.37 15.21 21.92
CA ILE A 250 -9.32 15.17 20.89
C ILE A 250 -9.91 15.74 19.61
N GLN A 251 -9.22 16.70 19.02
CA GLN A 251 -9.63 17.38 17.79
C GLN A 251 -8.45 17.47 16.83
N SER A 252 -8.71 17.28 15.55
CA SER A 252 -7.76 17.64 14.51
C SER A 252 -7.88 19.13 14.22
N MET A 253 -6.80 19.89 14.41
CA MET A 253 -6.72 21.34 14.29
C MET A 253 -5.67 21.80 13.27
N SER A 254 -5.95 22.88 12.55
CA SER A 254 -4.96 23.50 11.65
C SER A 254 -4.09 24.47 12.44
N PHE A 255 -2.80 24.19 12.53
CA PHE A 255 -1.79 25.09 13.08
C PHE A 255 -0.89 25.56 11.95
N GLY A 256 -1.19 26.75 11.38
CA GLY A 256 -0.54 27.23 10.16
C GLY A 256 -0.88 26.34 8.95
N ASP A 257 0.15 25.86 8.24
CA ASP A 257 0.03 24.99 7.06
C ASP A 257 -0.07 23.49 7.40
N HIS A 258 -0.16 23.13 8.69
CA HIS A 258 -0.13 21.75 9.15
C HIS A 258 -1.37 21.41 9.98
N LEU A 259 -1.96 20.24 9.71
CA LEU A 259 -3.02 19.66 10.53
C LEU A 259 -2.37 18.88 11.67
N GLU A 260 -2.52 19.35 12.90
CA GLU A 260 -2.07 18.66 14.11
C GLU A 260 -3.26 18.17 14.94
N ILE A 261 -3.01 17.30 15.91
CA ILE A 261 -4.05 16.84 16.83
C ILE A 261 -3.88 17.59 18.13
N ALA A 262 -4.96 18.18 18.63
CA ALA A 262 -4.99 18.89 19.90
C ALA A 262 -5.88 18.18 20.91
N VAL A 263 -5.56 18.38 22.20
CA VAL A 263 -6.37 17.90 23.32
C VAL A 263 -6.88 19.06 24.14
N ARG A 264 -8.15 18.99 24.53
CA ARG A 264 -8.75 19.80 25.58
C ARG A 264 -9.22 18.88 26.72
N SER A 265 -9.14 19.37 27.94
CA SER A 265 -9.68 18.69 29.12
C SER A 265 -10.74 19.53 29.80
N TYR A 266 -11.86 18.92 30.17
CA TYR A 266 -12.91 19.51 30.96
C TYR A 266 -12.88 18.97 32.39
N ASN A 267 -12.80 19.88 33.36
CA ASN A 267 -12.63 19.58 34.80
C ASN A 267 -13.89 19.78 35.64
N ASN A 268 -15.08 19.67 35.04
CA ASN A 268 -16.41 19.97 35.60
C ASN A 268 -16.80 21.46 35.68
N TYR A 269 -15.88 22.38 35.37
CA TYR A 269 -16.16 23.82 35.42
C TYR A 269 -15.85 24.52 34.10
N PHE A 270 -14.69 24.25 33.51
CA PHE A 270 -14.25 24.92 32.28
C PHE A 270 -13.44 23.97 31.40
N TRP A 271 -13.40 24.28 30.11
CA TRP A 271 -12.49 23.65 29.16
C TRP A 271 -11.12 24.29 29.21
N SER A 272 -10.08 23.47 29.09
CA SER A 272 -8.73 23.99 28.86
C SER A 272 -8.58 24.53 27.43
N GLU A 273 -7.60 25.40 27.25
CA GLU A 273 -7.08 25.75 25.93
C GLU A 273 -6.62 24.50 25.16
N PRO A 274 -6.68 24.52 23.81
CA PRO A 274 -6.29 23.39 22.99
C PRO A 274 -4.77 23.25 23.04
N LYS A 275 -4.29 22.09 23.46
CA LYS A 275 -2.86 21.79 23.50
C LYS A 275 -2.49 20.88 22.32
N PRO A 276 -1.59 21.31 21.41
CA PRO A 276 -1.16 20.48 20.30
C PRO A 276 -0.35 19.29 20.79
N LEU A 277 -0.53 18.15 20.13
CA LEU A 277 0.19 16.92 20.38
C LEU A 277 1.12 16.62 19.21
N ALA A 278 2.42 16.55 19.51
CA ALA A 278 3.44 16.13 18.56
C ALA A 278 3.34 14.61 18.30
N ILE A 279 2.42 14.22 17.42
CA ILE A 279 2.30 12.84 16.93
C ILE A 279 3.16 12.71 15.67
N SER A 280 4.07 11.73 15.67
CA SER A 280 4.95 11.49 14.54
C SER A 280 4.25 10.71 13.41
N GLY A 281 4.56 11.08 12.17
CA GLY A 281 4.14 10.36 10.97
C GLY A 281 2.72 10.69 10.48
N ILE A 282 2.34 10.14 9.33
CA ILE A 282 1.03 10.36 8.73
C ILE A 282 0.01 9.48 9.44
N SER A 283 -0.97 10.12 10.10
CA SER A 283 -2.13 9.44 10.67
C SER A 283 -3.26 9.38 9.65
N ILE A 284 -3.82 8.19 9.44
CA ILE A 284 -5.09 8.00 8.75
C ILE A 284 -6.24 8.27 9.71
N ARG A 285 -6.11 7.81 10.96
CA ARG A 285 -7.11 7.97 12.00
C ARG A 285 -6.48 7.99 13.38
N THR A 286 -7.01 8.82 14.27
CA THR A 286 -6.66 8.81 15.69
C THR A 286 -7.88 8.64 16.57
N VAL A 287 -7.73 7.80 17.60
CA VAL A 287 -8.82 7.47 18.51
C VAL A 287 -8.32 7.47 19.96
N PRO A 288 -8.90 8.27 20.87
CA PRO A 288 -8.65 8.12 22.30
C PRO A 288 -9.19 6.79 22.82
N ALA A 289 -8.42 6.12 23.66
CA ALA A 289 -8.87 4.93 24.38
C ALA A 289 -8.25 4.86 25.78
N VAL A 290 -8.76 3.97 26.62
CA VAL A 290 -8.13 3.64 27.91
C VAL A 290 -7.40 2.31 27.77
N PHE A 291 -6.15 2.23 28.20
CA PHE A 291 -5.39 0.99 28.18
C PHE A 291 -4.55 0.86 29.45
N LYS A 292 -4.68 -0.28 30.15
CA LYS A 292 -3.94 -0.54 31.40
C LYS A 292 -4.07 0.59 32.42
N GLY A 293 -5.30 1.09 32.58
CA GLY A 293 -5.62 2.21 33.48
C GLY A 293 -5.05 3.58 33.08
N LYS A 294 -4.53 3.73 31.86
CA LYS A 294 -3.98 4.98 31.33
C LYS A 294 -4.75 5.46 30.12
N LEU A 295 -4.86 6.77 29.95
CA LEU A 295 -5.38 7.38 28.74
C LEU A 295 -4.35 7.25 27.62
N ILE A 296 -4.78 6.78 26.46
CA ILE A 296 -3.93 6.58 25.29
C ILE A 296 -4.54 7.22 24.04
N ILE A 297 -3.69 7.46 23.06
CA ILE A 297 -4.08 7.85 21.71
C ILE A 297 -3.63 6.74 20.79
N PHE A 298 -4.61 6.02 20.24
CA PHE A 298 -4.38 5.09 19.16
C PHE A 298 -4.20 5.87 17.86
N GLN A 299 -3.17 5.51 17.08
CA GLN A 299 -2.89 6.07 15.76
C GLN A 299 -2.84 4.91 14.75
N GLN A 300 -3.73 4.98 13.77
CA GLN A 300 -3.61 4.15 12.58
C GLN A 300 -2.75 4.88 11.54
N GLY A 301 -1.57 4.33 11.26
CA GLY A 301 -0.75 4.72 10.11
C GLY A 301 -0.99 3.82 8.90
N PHE A 302 -0.37 4.15 7.77
CA PHE A 302 -0.44 3.35 6.53
C PHE A 302 0.11 1.93 6.69
N PHE A 303 1.19 1.78 7.46
CA PHE A 303 1.91 0.52 7.56
C PHE A 303 1.75 -0.17 8.91
N ALA A 304 1.53 0.59 9.99
CA ALA A 304 1.47 0.04 11.34
C ALA A 304 0.43 0.79 12.19
N GLU A 305 -0.15 0.08 13.14
CA GLU A 305 -0.96 0.66 14.21
C GLU A 305 -0.07 0.89 15.43
N LYS A 306 -0.19 2.08 16.03
CA LYS A 306 0.60 2.50 17.18
C LYS A 306 -0.31 3.08 18.25
N TYR A 307 0.20 3.17 19.48
CA TYR A 307 -0.42 4.00 20.50
C TYR A 307 0.60 4.85 21.25
N TYR A 308 0.12 5.97 21.78
CA TYR A 308 0.85 6.88 22.64
C TYR A 308 0.16 6.96 23.99
N LEU A 309 0.92 6.97 25.07
CA LEU A 309 0.43 7.21 26.42
C LEU A 309 0.26 8.71 26.64
N LEU A 310 -0.93 9.15 27.03
CA LEU A 310 -1.17 10.55 27.38
C LEU A 310 -1.01 10.73 28.90
N ASN A 311 0.09 11.36 29.31
CA ASN A 311 0.38 11.69 30.70
C ASN A 311 0.24 13.20 30.90
N GLY A 312 -1.00 13.66 31.10
CA GLY A 312 -1.30 15.10 31.11
C GLY A 312 -0.97 15.71 29.75
N ASP A 313 0.01 16.60 29.72
CA ASP A 313 0.39 17.37 28.52
C ASP A 313 1.48 16.70 27.66
N ARG A 314 1.98 15.52 28.05
CA ARG A 314 3.07 14.84 27.34
C ARG A 314 2.65 13.48 26.78
N LEU A 315 3.10 13.19 25.56
CA LEU A 315 2.99 11.87 24.95
C LEU A 315 4.20 11.01 25.28
N GLY A 316 3.96 9.80 25.77
CA GLY A 316 4.96 8.73 25.85
C GLY A 316 4.74 7.71 24.73
N GLY A 317 5.80 7.25 24.07
CA GLY A 317 5.72 6.33 22.93
C GLY A 317 6.57 6.79 21.75
N PRO A 318 6.31 6.33 20.51
CA PRO A 318 5.22 5.42 20.11
C PRO A 318 5.44 3.95 20.54
N TYR A 319 4.34 3.26 20.86
CA TYR A 319 4.32 1.81 21.08
C TYR A 319 3.62 1.12 19.91
N THR A 320 4.28 0.15 19.28
CA THR A 320 3.74 -0.52 18.09
C THR A 320 2.79 -1.67 18.47
N ILE A 321 1.60 -1.70 17.86
CA ILE A 321 0.56 -2.73 18.05
C ILE A 321 0.68 -3.81 16.97
N SER A 322 0.76 -3.39 15.70
CA SER A 322 0.86 -4.29 14.55
C SER A 322 2.15 -4.09 13.77
N LYS A 323 2.66 -5.18 13.19
CA LYS A 323 3.87 -5.15 12.36
C LYS A 323 3.59 -4.43 11.03
N PRO A 324 4.60 -3.78 10.43
CA PRO A 324 4.46 -3.12 9.14
C PRO A 324 3.95 -4.06 8.05
N PHE A 325 3.01 -3.57 7.24
CA PHE A 325 2.64 -4.19 5.97
C PHE A 325 3.79 -4.03 4.94
N PRO A 326 4.26 -5.07 4.22
CA PRO A 326 3.80 -6.45 4.13
C PRO A 326 4.58 -7.42 5.03
N SER A 327 3.91 -8.48 5.50
CA SER A 327 4.59 -9.62 6.13
C SER A 327 5.66 -10.21 5.20
N TYR A 328 6.74 -10.77 5.77
CA TYR A 328 7.81 -11.47 5.03
C TYR A 328 7.26 -12.43 3.96
N ILE A 329 6.19 -13.16 4.28
CA ILE A 329 5.48 -14.09 3.39
C ILE A 329 5.01 -13.40 2.09
N THR A 330 4.53 -12.16 2.19
CA THR A 330 4.00 -11.39 1.07
C THR A 330 5.11 -10.95 0.13
N ILE A 331 6.28 -10.57 0.67
CA ILE A 331 7.46 -10.22 -0.13
C ILE A 331 7.91 -11.42 -0.98
N TRP A 332 7.95 -12.63 -0.42
CA TRP A 332 8.31 -13.84 -1.18
C TRP A 332 7.33 -14.19 -2.28
N LYS A 333 6.02 -14.01 -2.05
CA LYS A 333 5.02 -14.23 -3.10
C LYS A 333 5.22 -13.28 -4.27
N VAL A 334 5.45 -11.98 -4.01
CA VAL A 334 5.72 -10.99 -5.04
C VAL A 334 7.02 -11.32 -5.78
N LEU A 335 8.09 -11.65 -5.05
CA LEU A 335 9.36 -12.07 -5.66
C LEU A 335 9.20 -13.33 -6.52
N PHE A 336 8.41 -14.31 -6.07
CA PHE A 336 8.14 -15.53 -6.83
C PHE A 336 7.38 -15.23 -8.14
N ILE A 337 6.38 -14.35 -8.10
CA ILE A 337 5.65 -13.90 -9.31
C ILE A 337 6.60 -13.16 -10.27
N ILE A 338 7.42 -12.24 -9.77
CA ILE A 338 8.40 -11.53 -10.60
C ILE A 338 9.40 -12.51 -11.21
N LEU A 339 9.88 -13.48 -10.43
CA LEU A 339 10.84 -14.49 -10.88
C LEU A 339 10.24 -15.43 -11.92
N SER A 340 8.99 -15.87 -11.75
CA SER A 340 8.30 -16.75 -12.68
C SER A 340 8.02 -16.06 -14.03
N LEU A 341 7.62 -14.79 -14.01
CA LEU A 341 7.47 -13.97 -15.21
C LEU A 341 8.82 -13.80 -15.94
N LYS A 342 9.91 -13.57 -15.20
CA LYS A 342 11.26 -13.51 -15.78
C LYS A 342 11.70 -14.85 -16.37
N LEU A 343 11.38 -15.97 -15.71
CA LEU A 343 11.71 -17.30 -16.21
C LEU A 343 11.05 -17.59 -17.56
N LEU A 344 9.77 -17.23 -17.70
CA LEU A 344 9.04 -17.36 -18.97
C LEU A 344 9.71 -16.55 -20.09
N PHE A 345 10.12 -15.32 -19.78
CA PHE A 345 10.89 -14.48 -20.70
C PHE A 345 12.21 -15.15 -21.13
N PHE A 346 12.96 -15.74 -20.21
CA PHE A 346 14.20 -16.44 -20.54
C PHE A 346 13.98 -17.68 -21.40
N LEU A 347 12.93 -18.44 -21.13
CA LEU A 347 12.55 -19.58 -21.97
C LEU A 347 12.25 -19.12 -23.40
N PHE A 348 11.50 -18.02 -23.55
CA PHE A 348 11.23 -17.42 -24.86
C PHE A 348 12.53 -16.99 -25.57
N VAL A 349 13.42 -16.25 -24.90
CA VAL A 349 14.71 -15.83 -25.49
C VAL A 349 15.57 -17.03 -25.87
N PHE A 350 15.57 -18.10 -25.07
CA PHE A 350 16.28 -19.33 -25.39
C PHE A 350 15.74 -19.98 -26.66
N LEU A 351 14.42 -20.14 -26.78
CA LEU A 351 13.76 -20.70 -27.97
C LEU A 351 14.05 -19.86 -29.23
N VAL A 352 13.93 -18.53 -29.13
CA VAL A 352 14.26 -17.60 -30.22
C VAL A 352 15.74 -17.67 -30.58
N SER A 353 16.63 -17.84 -29.59
CA SER A 353 18.06 -18.04 -29.83
C SER A 353 18.35 -19.32 -30.59
N LEU A 354 17.63 -20.42 -30.32
CA LEU A 354 17.77 -21.68 -31.07
C LEU A 354 17.31 -21.50 -32.51
N LEU A 355 16.17 -20.84 -32.72
CA LEU A 355 15.64 -20.51 -34.04
C LEU A 355 16.66 -19.72 -34.87
N ILE A 356 17.14 -18.59 -34.34
CA ILE A 356 18.09 -17.71 -35.08
C ILE A 356 19.40 -18.45 -35.36
N ARG A 357 19.89 -19.24 -34.42
CA ARG A 357 21.14 -20.00 -34.58
C ARG A 357 21.06 -21.08 -35.67
N ARG A 358 19.87 -21.60 -35.98
CA ARG A 358 19.65 -22.58 -37.04
C ARG A 358 19.78 -21.95 -38.43
N PHE A 359 19.33 -20.71 -38.61
CA PHE A 359 19.22 -20.10 -39.94
C PHE A 359 20.33 -19.13 -40.29
N LYS A 360 21.11 -18.64 -39.31
CA LYS A 360 22.02 -17.51 -39.52
C LYS A 360 23.50 -17.88 -39.48
N LEU A 361 24.30 -17.16 -40.28
CA LEU A 361 25.76 -17.24 -40.28
C LEU A 361 26.33 -16.86 -38.91
N LYS A 362 27.25 -17.68 -38.40
CA LYS A 362 27.81 -17.56 -37.04
C LYS A 362 29.17 -16.88 -37.02
N THR A 363 29.94 -17.01 -38.10
CA THR A 363 31.32 -16.54 -38.18
C THR A 363 31.46 -15.48 -39.27
N TRP A 364 32.36 -14.54 -39.03
CA TRP A 364 32.78 -13.50 -39.96
C TRP A 364 34.28 -13.55 -40.12
N LYS A 365 34.78 -13.63 -41.35
CA LYS A 365 36.22 -13.64 -41.68
C LYS A 365 36.63 -12.25 -42.17
N ILE A 366 37.66 -11.68 -41.55
CA ILE A 366 38.34 -10.46 -42.00
C ILE A 366 39.85 -10.66 -41.79
N ASP A 367 40.67 -10.37 -42.80
CA ASP A 367 42.14 -10.39 -42.74
C ASP A 367 42.70 -11.62 -42.00
N SER A 368 42.26 -12.82 -42.41
CA SER A 368 42.65 -14.13 -41.86
C SER A 368 42.21 -14.41 -40.41
N LYS A 369 41.43 -13.53 -39.78
CA LYS A 369 40.85 -13.74 -38.43
C LYS A 369 39.37 -14.10 -38.51
N GLU A 370 38.98 -15.15 -37.79
CA GLU A 370 37.58 -15.57 -37.67
C GLU A 370 36.93 -15.06 -36.37
N PHE A 371 35.89 -14.24 -36.52
CA PHE A 371 35.09 -13.75 -35.41
C PHE A 371 33.76 -14.51 -35.34
N GLU A 372 33.48 -15.17 -34.21
CA GLU A 372 32.17 -15.81 -33.97
C GLU A 372 31.24 -14.80 -33.28
N PHE A 373 30.05 -14.54 -33.83
CA PHE A 373 29.08 -13.64 -33.20
C PHE A 373 28.46 -14.25 -31.94
N ALA A 374 28.24 -13.42 -30.92
CA ALA A 374 27.63 -13.86 -29.67
C ALA A 374 26.13 -14.16 -29.85
N SER A 375 25.70 -15.37 -29.43
CA SER A 375 24.30 -15.77 -29.46
C SER A 375 23.43 -14.95 -28.50
N LEU A 376 22.12 -14.89 -28.79
CA LEU A 376 21.14 -14.23 -27.92
C LEU A 376 21.17 -14.77 -26.49
N PHE A 377 21.23 -16.10 -26.35
CA PHE A 377 21.28 -16.74 -25.03
C PHE A 377 22.49 -16.29 -24.20
N ARG A 378 23.70 -16.20 -24.79
CA ARG A 378 24.90 -15.73 -24.08
C ARG A 378 24.79 -14.26 -23.70
N ARG A 379 24.19 -13.44 -24.56
CA ARG A 379 23.92 -12.02 -24.26
C ARG A 379 22.91 -11.88 -23.12
N ALA A 380 21.84 -12.69 -23.12
CA ALA A 380 20.85 -12.71 -22.06
C ALA A 380 21.45 -13.18 -20.73
N LEU A 381 22.28 -14.23 -20.73
CA LEU A 381 22.98 -14.71 -19.54
C LEU A 381 23.93 -13.65 -18.97
N ALA A 382 24.70 -12.97 -19.83
CA ALA A 382 25.55 -11.87 -19.40
C ALA A 382 24.73 -10.74 -18.75
N TRP A 383 23.59 -10.39 -19.35
CA TRP A 383 22.67 -9.39 -18.78
C TRP A 383 22.12 -9.79 -17.41
N ILE A 384 21.80 -11.08 -17.18
CA ILE A 384 21.37 -11.56 -15.85
C ILE A 384 22.46 -11.32 -14.81
N ILE A 385 23.70 -11.70 -15.13
CA ILE A 385 24.82 -11.57 -14.21
C ILE A 385 25.06 -10.09 -13.90
N ASP A 386 25.07 -9.24 -14.92
CA ASP A 386 25.21 -7.79 -14.76
C ASP A 386 24.04 -7.20 -13.94
N PHE A 387 22.81 -7.65 -14.19
CA PHE A 387 21.63 -7.25 -13.41
C PHE A 387 21.78 -7.61 -11.93
N LEU A 388 22.24 -8.82 -11.61
CA LEU A 388 22.46 -9.22 -10.21
C LEU A 388 23.54 -8.36 -9.54
N ILE A 389 24.61 -8.02 -10.26
CA ILE A 389 25.68 -7.16 -9.75
C ILE A 389 25.15 -5.75 -9.42
N VAL A 390 24.31 -5.18 -10.28
CA VAL A 390 23.71 -3.85 -10.07
C VAL A 390 22.58 -3.89 -9.03
N ALA A 391 21.85 -5.00 -8.94
CA ALA A 391 20.73 -5.16 -8.01
C ALA A 391 21.19 -5.25 -6.54
N ILE A 392 22.38 -5.80 -6.26
CA ILE A 392 22.91 -5.89 -4.90
C ILE A 392 23.00 -4.50 -4.22
N PRO A 393 23.73 -3.50 -4.75
CA PRO A 393 23.78 -2.18 -4.13
C PRO A 393 22.43 -1.45 -4.16
N ALA A 394 21.60 -1.69 -5.18
CA ALA A 394 20.25 -1.12 -5.24
C ALA A 394 19.35 -1.63 -4.10
N THR A 395 19.51 -2.88 -3.67
CA THR A 395 18.67 -3.52 -2.65
C THR A 395 19.29 -3.54 -1.25
N ALA A 396 20.61 -3.32 -1.12
CA ALA A 396 21.32 -3.39 0.15
C ALA A 396 20.70 -2.49 1.24
N PRO A 397 20.30 -1.24 0.97
CA PRO A 397 19.66 -0.40 1.98
C PRO A 397 18.32 -0.96 2.50
N PHE A 398 17.54 -1.65 1.69
CA PHE A 398 16.32 -2.32 2.17
C PHE A 398 16.64 -3.36 3.25
N TYR A 399 17.72 -4.14 3.10
CA TYR A 399 18.09 -5.17 4.07
C TYR A 399 18.48 -4.57 5.44
N PHE A 400 19.30 -3.52 5.45
CA PHE A 400 19.76 -2.90 6.70
C PHE A 400 18.62 -2.15 7.41
N ILE A 401 17.80 -1.41 6.67
CA ILE A 401 16.79 -0.53 7.25
C ILE A 401 15.56 -1.32 7.72
N LEU A 402 15.18 -2.41 7.02
CA LEU A 402 14.11 -3.31 7.50
C LEU A 402 14.46 -4.02 8.81
N LYS A 403 15.76 -4.19 9.11
CA LYS A 403 16.23 -4.79 10.36
C LYS A 403 16.12 -3.83 11.55
N GLU A 404 16.23 -2.53 11.31
CA GLU A 404 16.28 -1.49 12.36
C GLU A 404 14.94 -0.78 12.60
N GLY A 405 13.89 -1.09 11.84
CA GLY A 405 12.55 -0.51 12.04
C GLY A 405 12.43 0.98 11.67
N PHE A 406 13.50 1.59 11.16
CA PHE A 406 13.61 3.02 10.82
C PHE A 406 12.58 3.52 9.77
N LEU A 407 11.99 2.62 8.97
CA LEU A 407 10.95 2.97 8.00
C LEU A 407 9.55 3.16 8.63
N LEU A 408 9.36 2.79 9.90
CA LEU A 408 8.03 2.74 10.52
C LEU A 408 7.42 4.11 10.83
N ASP A 409 8.22 5.17 10.84
CA ASP A 409 7.78 6.47 11.34
C ASP A 409 7.40 7.45 10.22
N ASN A 410 7.93 7.27 8.99
CA ASN A 410 7.66 8.18 7.89
C ASN A 410 7.51 7.47 6.53
N PRO A 411 6.34 7.54 5.85
CA PRO A 411 6.15 6.94 4.54
C PRO A 411 7.08 7.52 3.46
N PHE A 412 7.59 8.75 3.62
CA PHE A 412 8.55 9.36 2.70
C PHE A 412 9.90 8.62 2.69
N HIS A 413 10.28 7.91 3.75
CA HIS A 413 11.49 7.08 3.73
C HIS A 413 11.36 5.91 2.74
N TYR A 414 10.17 5.30 2.63
CA TYR A 414 9.92 4.27 1.62
C TYR A 414 9.99 4.83 0.21
N PHE A 415 9.43 6.03 -0.02
CA PHE A 415 9.53 6.70 -1.30
C PHE A 415 10.99 7.03 -1.64
N GLY A 416 11.75 7.63 -0.71
CA GLY A 416 13.16 7.93 -0.90
C GLY A 416 13.99 6.68 -1.20
N LEU A 417 13.73 5.58 -0.50
CA LEU A 417 14.39 4.30 -0.74
C LEU A 417 14.02 3.69 -2.09
N PHE A 418 12.74 3.76 -2.47
CA PHE A 418 12.27 3.34 -3.78
C PHE A 418 12.95 4.14 -4.90
N PHE A 419 13.00 5.47 -4.78
CA PHE A 419 13.68 6.35 -5.74
C PHE A 419 15.18 6.12 -5.79
N TYR A 420 15.82 5.89 -4.63
CA TYR A 420 17.23 5.50 -4.56
C TYR A 420 17.47 4.21 -5.36
N SER A 421 16.72 3.14 -5.08
CA SER A 421 16.91 1.85 -5.73
C SER A 421 16.60 1.91 -7.22
N MET A 422 15.59 2.67 -7.64
CA MET A 422 15.34 2.95 -9.06
C MET A 422 16.51 3.72 -9.69
N SER A 423 17.03 4.74 -9.03
CA SER A 423 18.15 5.52 -9.54
C SER A 423 19.42 4.67 -9.70
N VAL A 424 19.76 3.83 -8.71
CA VAL A 424 20.89 2.90 -8.81
C VAL A 424 20.69 1.88 -9.93
N MET A 425 19.49 1.32 -10.06
CA MET A 425 19.17 0.35 -11.12
C MET A 425 19.26 0.95 -12.52
N PHE A 426 18.65 2.12 -12.74
CA PHE A 426 18.58 2.76 -14.05
C PHE A 426 19.86 3.52 -14.38
N LEU A 427 20.21 4.54 -13.58
CA LEU A 427 21.37 5.38 -13.82
C LEU A 427 22.68 4.65 -13.52
N GLY A 428 22.74 3.97 -12.36
CA GLY A 428 23.92 3.18 -11.99
C GLY A 428 24.17 2.03 -12.97
N GLY A 429 23.12 1.29 -13.34
CA GLY A 429 23.20 0.25 -14.38
C GLY A 429 23.63 0.79 -15.74
N PHE A 430 23.05 1.92 -16.18
CA PHE A 430 23.41 2.58 -17.44
C PHE A 430 24.88 3.00 -17.47
N LEU A 431 25.38 3.63 -16.39
CA LEU A 431 26.79 4.05 -16.29
C LEU A 431 27.72 2.83 -16.21
N TYR A 432 27.36 1.81 -15.44
CA TYR A 432 28.07 0.54 -15.35
C TYR A 432 28.28 -0.08 -16.74
N HIS A 433 27.19 -0.26 -17.50
CA HIS A 433 27.29 -0.83 -18.85
C HIS A 433 28.09 0.07 -19.80
N SER A 434 27.86 1.38 -19.78
CA SER A 434 28.47 2.32 -20.72
C SER A 434 29.98 2.46 -20.51
N LEU A 435 30.42 2.60 -19.26
CA LEU A 435 31.82 2.76 -18.91
C LEU A 435 32.60 1.46 -19.12
N LEU A 436 32.09 0.32 -18.63
CA LEU A 436 32.81 -0.95 -18.74
C LEU A 436 32.92 -1.41 -20.20
N GLU A 437 31.85 -1.29 -20.98
CA GLU A 437 31.89 -1.61 -22.41
C GLU A 437 32.77 -0.63 -23.19
N GLY A 438 32.77 0.64 -22.78
CA GLY A 438 33.59 1.68 -23.39
C GLY A 438 35.09 1.52 -23.17
N LEU A 439 35.51 1.13 -21.96
CA LEU A 439 36.91 1.02 -21.54
C LEU A 439 37.50 -0.36 -21.84
N TRP A 440 36.76 -1.43 -21.50
CA TRP A 440 37.25 -2.81 -21.56
C TRP A 440 36.58 -3.65 -22.63
N GLY A 441 35.55 -3.12 -23.31
CA GLY A 441 34.75 -3.88 -24.27
C GLY A 441 33.85 -4.94 -23.62
N LYS A 442 33.83 -5.03 -22.28
CA LYS A 442 33.10 -6.07 -21.55
C LYS A 442 32.67 -5.55 -20.19
N THR A 443 31.45 -5.89 -19.79
CA THR A 443 31.01 -5.89 -18.40
C THR A 443 31.49 -7.16 -17.68
N ILE A 444 31.25 -7.27 -16.38
CA ILE A 444 31.63 -8.45 -15.60
C ILE A 444 30.86 -9.69 -16.09
N GLY A 445 29.55 -9.57 -16.31
CA GLY A 445 28.71 -10.63 -16.87
C GLY A 445 29.15 -11.04 -18.28
N LYS A 446 29.52 -10.08 -19.13
CA LYS A 446 30.08 -10.36 -20.46
C LYS A 446 31.43 -11.07 -20.40
N LYS A 447 32.28 -10.68 -19.46
CA LYS A 447 33.57 -11.34 -19.21
C LYS A 447 33.36 -12.81 -18.80
N ILE A 448 32.42 -13.06 -17.89
CA ILE A 448 32.08 -14.43 -17.44
C ILE A 448 31.49 -15.26 -18.59
N CYS A 449 30.64 -14.67 -19.43
CA CYS A 449 30.05 -15.34 -20.59
C CYS A 449 31.00 -15.48 -21.79
N GLY A 450 32.22 -14.96 -21.69
CA GLY A 450 33.23 -15.00 -22.75
C GLY A 450 32.80 -14.26 -24.02
N ILE A 451 32.22 -13.06 -23.88
CA ILE A 451 31.80 -12.21 -25.00
C ILE A 451 32.38 -10.80 -24.88
N ILE A 452 32.64 -10.17 -26.02
CA ILE A 452 33.27 -8.84 -26.13
C ILE A 452 32.56 -7.95 -27.14
N VAL A 453 32.41 -6.69 -26.77
CA VAL A 453 31.92 -5.60 -27.62
C VAL A 453 33.10 -4.99 -28.35
N LEU A 454 33.01 -4.98 -29.66
CA LEU A 454 33.98 -4.36 -30.57
C LEU A 454 33.25 -3.35 -31.45
N LYS A 455 34.02 -2.47 -32.10
CA LYS A 455 33.50 -1.66 -33.20
C LYS A 455 33.19 -2.55 -34.41
N GLU A 456 32.41 -2.04 -35.36
CA GLU A 456 32.08 -2.77 -36.60
C GLU A 456 33.29 -3.20 -37.46
N ASP A 457 34.43 -2.53 -37.27
CA ASP A 457 35.76 -2.84 -37.84
C ASP A 457 36.56 -3.82 -36.96
N PHE A 458 35.93 -4.42 -35.95
CA PHE A 458 36.52 -5.35 -34.97
C PHE A 458 37.64 -4.77 -34.09
N SER A 459 37.82 -3.44 -34.08
CA SER A 459 38.72 -2.76 -33.14
C SER A 459 38.06 -2.51 -31.77
N LYS A 460 38.85 -2.05 -30.78
CA LYS A 460 38.36 -1.82 -29.41
C LYS A 460 37.23 -0.78 -29.38
N CYS A 461 36.22 -1.03 -28.55
CA CYS A 461 35.14 -0.08 -28.28
C CYS A 461 35.68 1.20 -27.61
N THR A 462 34.88 2.25 -27.62
CA THR A 462 35.18 3.56 -27.01
C THR A 462 34.02 3.97 -26.13
N VAL A 463 34.27 4.77 -25.08
CA VAL A 463 33.25 5.21 -24.12
C VAL A 463 32.03 5.85 -24.80
N GLY A 464 32.21 6.77 -25.75
CA GLY A 464 31.09 7.40 -26.46
C GLY A 464 30.20 6.40 -27.23
N ARG A 465 30.79 5.35 -27.80
CA ARG A 465 30.03 4.27 -28.48
C ARG A 465 29.33 3.36 -27.47
N GLY A 466 29.98 3.05 -26.35
CA GLY A 466 29.35 2.33 -25.23
C GLY A 466 28.13 3.07 -24.69
N PHE A 467 28.25 4.38 -24.50
CA PHE A 467 27.15 5.26 -24.08
C PHE A 467 25.98 5.23 -25.05
N LEU A 468 26.23 5.52 -26.35
CA LEU A 468 25.19 5.55 -27.37
C LEU A 468 24.48 4.19 -27.53
N ARG A 469 25.25 3.10 -27.45
CA ARG A 469 24.75 1.72 -27.48
C ARG A 469 23.80 1.42 -26.34
N ASN A 470 24.10 1.89 -25.13
CA ASN A 470 23.25 1.67 -23.94
C ASN A 470 22.13 2.69 -23.82
N LEU A 471 22.23 3.87 -24.44
CA LEU A 471 21.12 4.83 -24.47
C LEU A 471 19.94 4.25 -25.26
N MET A 472 20.24 3.55 -26.36
CA MET A 472 19.26 2.81 -27.15
C MET A 472 18.65 1.61 -26.42
N TRP A 473 19.08 1.30 -25.19
CA TRP A 473 18.43 0.29 -24.35
C TRP A 473 16.95 0.60 -24.10
N ILE A 474 16.58 1.89 -23.99
CA ILE A 474 15.18 2.31 -23.81
C ILE A 474 14.31 1.79 -24.96
N VAL A 475 14.83 1.83 -26.19
CA VAL A 475 14.13 1.35 -27.39
C VAL A 475 14.25 -0.17 -27.53
N ASP A 476 15.46 -0.71 -27.32
CA ASP A 476 15.72 -2.14 -27.40
C ASP A 476 14.88 -2.94 -26.39
N GLY A 477 14.55 -2.35 -25.23
CA GLY A 477 13.81 -2.98 -24.14
C GLY A 477 12.30 -3.11 -24.37
N PHE A 478 11.73 -2.43 -25.38
CA PHE A 478 10.30 -2.52 -25.67
C PHE A 478 9.85 -3.96 -25.99
N PHE A 479 8.63 -4.28 -25.58
CA PHE A 479 8.02 -5.61 -25.71
C PHE A 479 8.93 -6.72 -25.17
N TYR A 480 9.50 -6.53 -23.96
CA TYR A 480 10.46 -7.47 -23.36
C TYR A 480 11.60 -7.82 -24.31
N TYR A 481 12.37 -6.83 -24.76
CA TYR A 481 13.51 -7.04 -25.68
C TYR A 481 13.20 -7.66 -27.04
N LEU A 482 11.92 -7.74 -27.45
CA LEU A 482 11.54 -8.25 -28.77
C LEU A 482 12.16 -7.39 -29.87
N VAL A 483 12.21 -6.07 -29.71
CA VAL A 483 12.85 -5.15 -30.65
C VAL A 483 14.31 -5.53 -30.88
N ALA A 484 15.05 -5.78 -29.80
CA ALA A 484 16.45 -6.21 -29.87
C ALA A 484 16.59 -7.57 -30.59
N ALA A 485 15.71 -8.53 -30.30
CA ALA A 485 15.71 -9.86 -30.93
C ALA A 485 15.43 -9.78 -32.45
N VAL A 486 14.45 -8.97 -32.85
CA VAL A 486 14.09 -8.74 -34.26
C VAL A 486 15.24 -8.04 -35.01
N ALA A 487 15.84 -7.00 -34.44
CA ALA A 487 17.00 -6.34 -35.02
C ALA A 487 18.18 -7.30 -35.21
N MET A 488 18.45 -8.14 -34.19
CA MET A 488 19.50 -9.15 -34.28
C MET A 488 19.19 -10.25 -35.30
N ALA A 489 17.93 -10.61 -35.51
CA ALA A 489 17.53 -11.54 -36.56
C ALA A 489 17.70 -10.94 -37.97
N GLY A 490 17.38 -9.66 -38.15
CA GLY A 490 17.40 -8.99 -39.46
C GLY A 490 18.77 -8.51 -39.94
N THR A 491 19.72 -8.31 -39.03
CA THR A 491 21.06 -7.79 -39.35
C THR A 491 22.07 -8.91 -39.62
N MET A 492 22.98 -8.76 -40.58
CA MET A 492 24.01 -9.79 -40.85
C MET A 492 24.93 -10.04 -39.64
N LYS A 493 25.38 -8.98 -38.96
CA LYS A 493 26.38 -9.03 -37.87
C LYS A 493 25.79 -9.26 -36.46
N TRP A 494 24.54 -9.74 -36.36
CA TRP A 494 23.85 -9.99 -35.07
C TRP A 494 23.82 -8.74 -34.17
N GLN A 495 23.44 -7.61 -34.76
CA GLN A 495 23.39 -6.31 -34.09
C GLN A 495 21.96 -6.03 -33.64
N ARG A 496 21.79 -5.61 -32.38
CA ARG A 496 20.54 -4.98 -31.91
C ARG A 496 20.49 -3.51 -32.38
N LEU A 497 19.40 -2.80 -32.12
CA LEU A 497 19.24 -1.43 -32.61
C LEU A 497 20.33 -0.51 -32.04
N GLY A 498 20.64 -0.62 -30.74
CA GLY A 498 21.75 0.12 -30.14
C GLY A 498 23.13 -0.21 -30.73
N ASP A 499 23.32 -1.44 -31.20
CA ASP A 499 24.58 -1.87 -31.79
C ASP A 499 24.77 -1.26 -33.20
N LEU A 500 23.69 -1.13 -33.96
CA LEU A 500 23.67 -0.45 -35.27
C LEU A 500 23.97 1.04 -35.13
N VAL A 501 23.28 1.73 -34.22
CA VAL A 501 23.45 3.17 -33.99
C VAL A 501 24.88 3.48 -33.51
N ALA A 502 25.42 2.66 -32.61
CA ALA A 502 26.78 2.84 -32.10
C ALA A 502 27.87 2.27 -33.03
N ARG A 503 27.52 1.64 -34.15
CA ARG A 503 28.44 0.91 -35.05
C ARG A 503 29.35 -0.05 -34.28
N THR A 504 28.72 -0.94 -33.51
CA THR A 504 29.39 -1.97 -32.69
C THR A 504 28.87 -3.37 -33.02
N VAL A 505 29.67 -4.38 -32.71
CA VAL A 505 29.32 -5.81 -32.81
C VAL A 505 29.71 -6.51 -31.51
N VAL A 506 29.04 -7.62 -31.19
CA VAL A 506 29.44 -8.47 -30.05
C VAL A 506 29.83 -9.84 -30.56
N VAL A 507 31.05 -10.22 -30.23
CA VAL A 507 31.66 -11.48 -30.66
C VAL A 507 32.04 -12.30 -29.45
N ARG A 508 32.25 -13.60 -29.67
CA ARG A 508 32.83 -14.50 -28.68
C ARG A 508 34.28 -14.12 -28.49
N ASP A 509 34.67 -13.99 -27.24
CA ASP A 509 36.06 -13.75 -26.88
C ASP A 509 36.81 -15.08 -26.92
N LYS A 510 37.51 -15.32 -28.03
CA LYS A 510 38.39 -16.49 -28.21
C LYS A 510 39.79 -16.28 -27.64
N ARG A 511 40.08 -15.12 -27.00
CA ARG A 511 41.33 -14.92 -26.26
C ARG A 511 41.22 -15.63 -24.91
N ARG A 512 41.36 -16.95 -24.95
CA ARG A 512 41.61 -17.77 -23.79
C ARG A 512 42.72 -18.75 -24.10
#